data_AF-A0A9X9PTV0-F1
#
_entry.id   AF-A0A9X9PTV0-F1
#
_cell.length_a   1.000
_cell.length_b   1.000
_cell.length_c   1.000
_cell.angle_alpha   90.00
_cell.angle_beta   90.00
_cell.angle_gamma   90.00
#
_symmetry.space_group_name_H-M   'P 1'
#
loop_
_entity.id
_entity.type
_entity.pdbx_description
1 polymer ?
#
loop_
_entity_poly.entity_id
_entity_poly.type
_entity_poly.pdbx_seq_one_letter_code
_entity_poly.pdbx_strand_id
1 'polypeptide(L)'
;MVNKLILLDTWPFALDPKGIECLLTYRRGAIEHMLQTEASQKPRQVVSPEEMLQRFLKNNNHVSEENARLLLQRGTTKVATGLILNRDRRLALPEHSLNFISREQFVHFAKQLQACILHIKAMQGYYNVKRENDTDRDVMAFVVDTMKSVLKERYQYTEVPGSHYVHLNQPENVAGIISAFLQCKETRPHHL
;
A
#
# COMPACT_ATOMS: atom_id res chain seq x y z
N MET A 1 20.78 -8.65 0.93
CA MET A 1 20.60 -7.38 1.67
C MET A 1 19.99 -6.37 0.70
N VAL A 2 19.01 -5.57 1.12
CA VAL A 2 18.36 -4.55 0.27
C VAL A 2 19.04 -3.20 0.52
N ASN A 3 19.68 -2.63 -0.51
CA ASN A 3 20.40 -1.36 -0.36
C ASN A 3 19.49 -0.14 -0.60
N LYS A 4 18.54 -0.26 -1.53
CA LYS A 4 17.60 0.81 -1.90
C LYS A 4 16.17 0.29 -1.86
N LEU A 5 15.28 1.06 -1.24
CA LEU A 5 13.85 0.80 -1.17
C LEU A 5 13.10 2.02 -1.70
N ILE A 6 12.08 1.77 -2.51
CA ILE A 6 11.20 2.82 -3.04
C ILE A 6 9.79 2.53 -2.51
N LEU A 7 9.21 3.53 -1.85
CA LEU A 7 7.85 3.53 -1.37
C LEU A 7 7.05 4.47 -2.28
N LEU A 8 6.16 3.91 -3.12
CA LEU A 8 5.31 4.67 -4.04
C LEU A 8 3.89 4.74 -3.50
N ASP A 9 3.53 5.92 -3.00
CA ASP A 9 2.28 6.20 -2.29
C ASP A 9 1.92 5.04 -1.36
N THR A 10 2.87 4.62 -0.52
CA THR A 10 2.79 3.48 0.40
C THR A 10 3.39 3.77 1.76
N TRP A 11 2.85 3.12 2.79
CA TRP A 11 3.39 3.21 4.15
C TRP A 11 4.56 2.22 4.28
N PRO A 12 5.69 2.61 4.92
CA PRO A 12 6.78 1.66 5.18
C PRO A 12 6.32 0.51 6.09
N PHE A 13 5.39 0.79 7.01
CA PHE A 13 4.75 -0.18 7.88
C PHE A 13 3.29 0.23 8.09
N ALA A 14 2.38 -0.74 8.22
CA ALA A 14 0.95 -0.47 8.48
C ALA A 14 0.78 0.06 9.92
N LEU A 15 0.82 1.38 10.09
CA LEU A 15 0.63 2.04 11.39
C LEU A 15 -0.86 2.15 11.71
N ASP A 16 -1.25 1.89 12.97
CA ASP A 16 -2.60 2.19 13.42
C ASP A 16 -2.75 3.68 13.75
N PRO A 17 -3.59 4.44 13.02
CA PRO A 17 -3.84 5.84 13.33
C PRO A 17 -4.55 6.02 14.68
N LYS A 18 -5.29 5.02 15.16
CA LYS A 18 -6.07 5.07 16.41
C LYS A 18 -5.30 4.61 17.65
N GLY A 19 -4.05 4.18 17.50
CA GLY A 19 -3.18 3.76 18.60
C GLY A 19 -3.38 2.30 19.07
N ILE A 20 -2.61 1.88 20.08
CA ILE A 20 -2.44 0.47 20.48
C ILE A 20 -3.75 -0.23 20.86
N GLU A 21 -4.69 0.49 21.47
CA GLU A 21 -5.90 -0.07 22.06
C GLU A 21 -6.79 -0.79 21.03
N CYS A 22 -6.75 -0.35 19.77
CA CYS A 22 -7.53 -0.97 18.70
C CYS A 22 -6.84 -2.20 18.09
N LEU A 23 -5.55 -2.42 18.32
CA LEU A 23 -4.78 -3.50 17.68
C LEU A 23 -5.32 -4.89 18.02
N LEU A 24 -5.70 -5.13 19.28
CA LEU A 24 -6.27 -6.41 19.70
C LEU A 24 -7.63 -6.67 19.03
N THR A 25 -8.44 -5.61 18.90
CA THR A 25 -9.74 -5.68 18.22
C THR A 25 -9.56 -5.99 16.74
N TYR A 26 -8.60 -5.35 16.06
CA TYR A 26 -8.28 -5.64 14.66
C TYR A 26 -7.78 -7.06 14.46
N ARG A 27 -6.87 -7.53 15.32
CA ARG A 27 -6.38 -8.91 15.26
C ARG A 27 -7.49 -9.93 15.49
N ARG A 28 -8.34 -9.72 16.49
CA ARG A 28 -9.50 -10.59 16.72
C ARG A 28 -10.41 -10.61 15.48
N GLY A 29 -10.77 -9.44 14.95
CA GLY A 29 -11.61 -9.32 13.76
C GLY A 29 -11.01 -9.99 12.53
N ALA A 30 -9.69 -9.91 12.32
CA ALA A 30 -9.00 -10.62 11.26
C ALA A 30 -9.11 -12.16 11.40
N ILE A 31 -8.92 -12.69 12.61
CA ILE A 31 -9.06 -14.13 12.89
C ILE A 31 -10.52 -14.57 12.68
N GLU A 32 -11.48 -13.84 13.23
CA GLU A 32 -12.91 -14.12 13.08
C GLU A 32 -13.32 -14.10 11.59
N HIS A 33 -12.85 -13.10 10.83
CA HIS A 33 -13.10 -12.99 9.39
C HIS A 33 -12.52 -14.19 8.61
N MET A 34 -11.30 -14.60 8.95
CA MET A 34 -10.66 -15.77 8.34
C MET A 34 -11.48 -17.03 8.62
N LEU A 35 -11.84 -17.30 9.88
CA LEU A 35 -12.62 -18.47 10.28
C LEU A 35 -14.00 -18.49 9.60
N GLN A 36 -14.70 -17.36 9.56
CA GLN A 36 -15.99 -17.22 8.87
C GLN A 36 -15.85 -17.46 7.36
N THR A 37 -14.78 -16.95 6.75
CA THR A 37 -14.53 -17.13 5.32
C THR A 37 -14.28 -18.60 4.98
N GLU A 38 -13.46 -19.29 5.77
CA GLU A 38 -13.15 -20.71 5.59
C GLU A 38 -14.38 -21.60 5.84
N ALA A 39 -15.16 -21.31 6.89
CA ALA A 39 -16.40 -22.01 7.19
C ALA A 39 -17.46 -21.82 6.09
N SER A 40 -17.49 -20.66 5.41
CA SER A 40 -18.50 -20.36 4.40
C SER A 40 -18.41 -21.24 3.15
N GLN A 41 -17.22 -21.78 2.85
CA GLN A 41 -16.92 -22.59 1.65
C GLN A 41 -17.48 -22.02 0.33
N LYS A 42 -17.69 -20.69 0.27
CA LYS A 42 -18.38 -20.06 -0.86
C LYS A 42 -17.56 -20.23 -2.14
N PRO A 43 -18.16 -20.71 -3.24
CA PRO A 43 -17.44 -20.92 -4.49
C PRO A 43 -16.89 -19.61 -5.04
N ARG A 44 -15.86 -19.72 -5.89
CA ARG A 44 -15.33 -18.57 -6.62
C ARG A 44 -16.39 -18.09 -7.61
N GLN A 45 -16.56 -16.77 -7.67
CA GLN A 45 -17.52 -16.17 -8.58
C GLN A 45 -16.91 -16.05 -9.98
N VAL A 46 -17.65 -16.53 -10.98
CA VAL A 46 -17.37 -16.28 -12.40
C VAL A 46 -18.27 -15.13 -12.86
N VAL A 47 -17.69 -14.12 -13.51
CA VAL A 47 -18.42 -12.96 -14.05
C VAL A 47 -17.95 -12.63 -15.46
N SER A 48 -18.73 -11.85 -16.21
CA SER A 48 -18.29 -11.37 -17.53
C SER A 48 -17.09 -10.41 -17.41
N PRO A 49 -16.27 -10.24 -18.47
CA PRO A 49 -15.20 -9.25 -18.48
C PRO A 49 -15.67 -7.82 -18.15
N GLU A 50 -16.81 -7.42 -18.70
CA GLU A 50 -17.39 -6.10 -18.48
C GLU A 50 -17.83 -5.93 -17.03
N GLU A 51 -18.49 -6.94 -16.46
CA GLU A 51 -18.90 -6.92 -15.06
C GLU A 51 -17.69 -6.90 -14.12
N MET A 52 -16.64 -7.67 -14.43
CA MET A 52 -15.38 -7.66 -13.67
C MET A 52 -14.75 -6.26 -13.65
N LEU A 53 -14.68 -5.62 -14.82
CA LEU A 53 -14.13 -4.28 -14.96
C LEU A 53 -14.94 -3.24 -14.18
N GLN A 54 -16.27 -3.28 -14.29
CA GLN A 54 -17.15 -2.38 -13.55
C GLN A 54 -16.99 -2.53 -12.03
N ARG A 55 -16.93 -3.78 -11.55
CA ARG A 55 -16.68 -4.07 -10.12
C ARG A 55 -15.30 -3.58 -9.67
N PHE A 56 -14.28 -3.72 -10.50
CA PHE A 56 -12.92 -3.27 -10.20
C PHE A 56 -12.85 -1.74 -10.11
N LEU A 57 -13.39 -1.03 -11.11
CA LEU A 57 -13.38 0.44 -11.17
C LEU A 57 -14.22 1.05 -10.04
N LYS A 58 -15.34 0.43 -9.67
CA LYS A 58 -16.17 0.88 -8.54
C LYS A 58 -15.37 0.98 -7.23
N ASN A 59 -14.46 0.04 -6.99
CA ASN A 59 -13.65 0.00 -5.78
C ASN A 59 -12.30 0.73 -5.94
N ASN A 60 -11.92 1.10 -7.16
CA ASN A 60 -10.62 1.69 -7.50
C ASN A 60 -10.82 2.93 -8.40
N ASN A 61 -11.73 3.82 -8.02
CA ASN A 61 -12.23 4.93 -8.84
C ASN A 61 -11.17 5.89 -9.44
N HIS A 62 -9.94 5.89 -8.94
CA HIS A 62 -8.85 6.74 -9.42
C HIS A 62 -7.95 6.06 -10.46
N VAL A 63 -8.14 4.77 -10.74
CA VAL A 63 -7.44 4.07 -11.82
C VAL A 63 -8.12 4.37 -13.16
N SER A 64 -7.37 4.58 -14.25
CA SER A 64 -7.98 4.71 -15.57
C SER A 64 -8.60 3.38 -16.03
N GLU A 65 -9.57 3.42 -16.94
CA GLU A 65 -10.16 2.20 -17.50
C GLU A 65 -9.12 1.32 -18.20
N GLU A 66 -8.25 1.93 -19.00
CA GLU A 66 -7.15 1.24 -19.68
C GLU A 66 -6.26 0.49 -18.67
N ASN A 67 -5.85 1.18 -17.61
CA ASN A 67 -5.00 0.61 -16.58
C ASN A 67 -5.72 -0.44 -15.73
N ALA A 68 -7.02 -0.29 -15.48
CA ALA A 68 -7.83 -1.34 -14.88
C ALA A 68 -7.85 -2.62 -15.73
N ARG A 69 -8.00 -2.48 -17.05
CA ARG A 69 -7.95 -3.63 -17.97
C ARG A 69 -6.58 -4.32 -17.90
N LEU A 70 -5.49 -3.57 -17.87
CA LEU A 70 -4.13 -4.12 -17.71
C LEU A 70 -3.96 -4.88 -16.39
N LEU A 71 -4.43 -4.31 -15.26
CA LEU A 71 -4.37 -4.99 -13.97
C LEU A 71 -5.19 -6.28 -13.98
N LEU A 72 -6.37 -6.27 -14.61
CA LEU A 72 -7.24 -7.45 -14.71
C LEU A 72 -6.67 -8.55 -15.62
N GLN A 73 -5.82 -8.23 -16.60
CA GLN A 73 -5.12 -9.25 -17.40
C GLN A 73 -4.28 -10.19 -16.52
N ARG A 74 -3.63 -9.66 -15.48
CA ARG A 74 -2.86 -10.46 -14.51
C ARG A 74 -3.69 -10.88 -13.30
N GLY A 75 -4.66 -10.05 -12.93
CA GLY A 75 -5.52 -10.24 -11.75
C GLY A 75 -6.66 -11.23 -11.96
N THR A 76 -6.87 -11.75 -13.16
CA THR A 76 -7.96 -12.69 -13.45
C THR A 76 -7.50 -13.93 -14.20
N THR A 77 -8.30 -14.99 -14.11
CA THR A 77 -8.16 -16.21 -14.91
C THR A 77 -9.40 -16.37 -15.76
N LYS A 78 -9.23 -16.56 -17.08
CA LYS A 78 -10.33 -16.89 -17.99
C LYS A 78 -10.76 -18.33 -17.80
N VAL A 79 -12.07 -18.53 -17.66
CA VAL A 79 -12.73 -19.85 -17.60
C VAL A 79 -13.80 -19.93 -18.68
N ALA A 80 -14.40 -21.12 -18.86
CA ALA A 80 -15.36 -21.37 -19.94
C ALA A 80 -16.49 -20.34 -20.03
N THR A 81 -17.00 -19.86 -18.89
CA THR A 81 -18.18 -18.97 -18.80
C THR A 81 -17.84 -17.53 -18.42
N GLY A 82 -16.56 -17.14 -18.34
CA GLY A 82 -16.19 -15.77 -17.97
C GLY A 82 -14.81 -15.65 -17.33
N LEU A 83 -14.69 -14.75 -16.36
CA LEU A 83 -13.47 -14.48 -15.61
C LEU A 83 -13.65 -14.79 -14.12
N ILE A 84 -12.58 -15.30 -13.50
CA ILE A 84 -12.43 -15.45 -12.06
C ILE A 84 -11.36 -14.49 -11.58
N LEU A 85 -11.61 -13.76 -10.49
CA LEU A 85 -10.59 -12.93 -9.85
C LEU A 85 -9.58 -13.80 -9.09
N ASN A 86 -8.29 -13.60 -9.35
CA ASN A 86 -7.19 -14.28 -8.69
C ASN A 86 -6.94 -13.66 -7.31
N ARG A 87 -7.87 -13.87 -6.38
CA ARG A 87 -7.82 -13.30 -5.03
C ARG A 87 -8.17 -14.34 -3.97
N ASP A 88 -7.41 -14.32 -2.88
CA ASP A 88 -7.78 -15.01 -1.65
C ASP A 88 -8.83 -14.20 -0.90
N ARG A 89 -9.97 -14.82 -0.60
CA ARG A 89 -11.09 -14.17 0.07
C ARG A 89 -10.78 -13.83 1.53
N ARG A 90 -9.79 -14.48 2.14
CA ARG A 90 -9.32 -14.16 3.50
C ARG A 90 -8.63 -12.80 3.55
N LEU A 91 -8.19 -12.28 2.41
CA LEU A 91 -7.58 -10.96 2.26
C LEU A 91 -8.62 -9.90 1.79
N ALA A 92 -9.90 -10.04 2.16
CA ALA A 92 -10.99 -9.25 1.58
C ALA A 92 -10.95 -7.76 1.95
N LEU A 93 -10.52 -7.42 3.17
CA LEU A 93 -10.48 -6.04 3.66
C LEU A 93 -9.14 -5.74 4.32
N PRO A 94 -8.53 -4.55 4.09
CA PRO A 94 -7.27 -4.15 4.71
C PRO A 94 -7.26 -4.30 6.23
N GLU A 95 -8.35 -3.94 6.91
CA GLU A 95 -8.54 -4.10 8.36
C GLU A 95 -8.52 -5.55 8.85
N HIS A 96 -8.73 -6.53 7.96
CA HIS A 96 -8.70 -7.95 8.27
C HIS A 96 -7.44 -8.65 7.74
N SER A 97 -6.60 -7.95 6.97
CA SER A 97 -5.42 -8.54 6.32
C SER A 97 -4.10 -7.86 6.67
N LEU A 98 -4.14 -6.60 7.13
CA LEU A 98 -2.95 -5.87 7.52
C LEU A 98 -2.64 -6.07 9.00
N ASN A 99 -1.39 -6.40 9.30
CA ASN A 99 -0.88 -6.41 10.66
C ASN A 99 -0.52 -4.97 11.05
N PHE A 100 -1.50 -4.28 11.62
CA PHE A 100 -1.26 -2.95 12.17
C PHE A 100 -0.28 -3.00 13.35
N ILE A 101 0.56 -1.98 13.44
CA ILE A 101 1.58 -1.84 14.47
C ILE A 101 1.39 -0.53 15.24
N SER A 102 1.95 -0.48 16.45
CA SER A 102 1.96 0.73 17.26
C SER A 102 3.00 1.75 16.79
N ARG A 103 2.94 2.97 17.33
CA ARG A 103 3.97 4.01 17.09
C ARG A 103 5.34 3.59 17.62
N GLU A 104 5.39 2.93 18.77
CA GLU A 104 6.62 2.42 19.39
C GLU A 104 7.25 1.31 18.54
N GLN A 105 6.42 0.39 18.03
CA GLN A 105 6.84 -0.65 17.09
C GLN A 105 7.34 -0.02 15.78
N PHE A 106 6.64 0.99 15.27
CA PHE A 106 7.06 1.72 14.08
C PHE A 106 8.45 2.34 14.26
N VAL A 107 8.68 3.07 15.36
CA VAL A 107 9.99 3.66 15.68
C VAL A 107 11.06 2.57 15.81
N HIS A 108 10.73 1.46 16.47
CA HIS A 108 11.66 0.34 16.62
C HIS A 108 12.06 -0.26 15.27
N PHE A 109 11.09 -0.54 14.39
CA PHE A 109 11.36 -1.09 13.05
C PHE A 109 12.09 -0.10 12.16
N ALA A 110 11.75 1.19 12.22
CA ALA A 110 12.45 2.23 11.49
C ALA A 110 13.94 2.26 11.85
N LYS A 111 14.31 2.07 13.12
CA LYS A 111 15.71 2.02 13.59
C LYS A 111 16.50 0.84 13.04
N GLN A 112 15.83 -0.23 12.62
CA GLN A 112 16.47 -1.40 12.02
C GLN A 112 16.69 -1.26 10.50
N LEU A 113 16.11 -0.24 9.86
CA LEU A 113 16.25 -0.05 8.43
C LEU A 113 17.66 0.43 8.07
N GLN A 114 18.35 -0.39 7.27
CA GLN A 114 19.69 -0.11 6.75
C GLN A 114 19.68 0.49 5.34
N ALA A 115 18.62 0.26 4.57
CA ALA A 115 18.49 0.73 3.20
C ALA A 115 18.45 2.27 3.11
N CYS A 116 18.87 2.81 1.96
CA CYS A 116 18.42 4.10 1.48
C CYS A 116 16.97 3.98 1.02
N ILE A 117 16.13 4.95 1.37
CA ILE A 117 14.70 4.91 1.15
C ILE A 117 14.27 6.18 0.42
N LEU A 118 13.64 6.00 -0.74
CA LEU A 118 12.87 7.03 -1.40
C LEU A 118 11.39 6.81 -1.12
N HIS A 119 10.73 7.79 -0.53
CA HIS A 119 9.30 7.79 -0.26
C HIS A 119 8.63 8.88 -1.11
N ILE A 120 7.88 8.44 -2.12
CA ILE A 120 7.11 9.31 -3.00
C ILE A 120 5.66 9.25 -2.55
N LYS A 121 5.07 10.38 -2.16
CA LYS A 121 3.66 10.49 -1.80
C LYS A 121 2.87 11.18 -2.91
N ALA A 122 1.74 10.61 -3.30
CA ALA A 122 0.82 11.29 -4.20
C ALA A 122 0.00 12.33 -3.42
N MET A 123 -0.10 13.54 -3.97
CA MET A 123 -0.85 14.64 -3.33
C MET A 123 -2.32 14.24 -3.17
N GLN A 124 -2.94 13.68 -4.21
CA GLN A 124 -4.30 13.11 -4.22
C GLN A 124 -4.34 11.61 -3.92
N GLY A 125 -3.31 11.09 -3.22
CA GLY A 125 -3.12 9.69 -2.85
C GLY A 125 -4.19 9.11 -1.93
N TYR A 126 -3.79 8.74 -0.71
CA TYR A 126 -4.56 8.13 0.40
C TYR A 126 -5.96 8.67 0.76
N TYR A 127 -6.62 9.49 -0.05
CA TYR A 127 -7.96 10.01 0.16
C TYR A 127 -9.09 8.99 0.11
N ASN A 128 -8.87 7.76 -0.40
CA ASN A 128 -9.95 6.77 -0.56
C ASN A 128 -10.09 5.78 0.60
N VAL A 129 -9.17 5.76 1.56
CA VAL A 129 -9.45 5.09 2.85
C VAL A 129 -10.15 6.10 3.76
N LYS A 130 -11.29 6.64 3.31
CA LYS A 130 -12.16 7.45 4.17
C LYS A 130 -12.75 6.53 5.25
N ARG A 131 -12.03 6.39 6.36
CA ARG A 131 -12.70 6.28 7.66
C ARG A 131 -13.28 7.68 7.90
N GLU A 132 -14.56 7.77 8.22
CA GLU A 132 -15.34 9.02 8.34
C GLU A 132 -14.70 10.13 9.20
N ASN A 133 -13.64 9.82 9.97
CA ASN A 133 -12.95 10.72 10.88
C ASN A 133 -11.43 10.88 10.61
N ASP A 134 -10.88 10.40 9.49
CA ASP A 134 -9.43 10.49 9.21
C ASP A 134 -9.02 11.87 8.68
N THR A 135 -8.88 12.85 9.57
CA THR A 135 -8.12 14.08 9.33
C THR A 135 -6.60 13.81 9.46
N ASP A 136 -6.13 12.75 8.81
CA ASP A 136 -4.93 11.96 9.14
C ASP A 136 -3.59 12.60 8.71
N ARG A 137 -3.49 13.94 8.73
CA ARG A 137 -2.21 14.65 8.51
C ARG A 137 -1.18 14.30 9.58
N ASP A 138 -1.64 14.06 10.81
CA ASP A 138 -0.79 13.82 11.97
C ASP A 138 -0.02 12.49 11.89
N VAL A 139 -0.62 11.47 11.28
CA VAL A 139 -0.01 10.13 11.20
C VAL A 139 1.03 10.08 10.08
N MET A 140 0.75 10.69 8.91
CA MET A 140 1.77 10.85 7.87
C MET A 140 2.92 11.76 8.32
N ALA A 141 2.63 12.86 9.05
CA ALA A 141 3.66 13.70 9.65
C ALA A 141 4.55 12.88 10.60
N PHE A 142 3.94 12.12 11.52
CA PHE A 142 4.67 11.23 12.42
C PHE A 142 5.58 10.25 11.68
N VAL A 143 5.08 9.61 10.62
CA VAL A 143 5.86 8.66 9.82
C VAL A 143 7.04 9.35 9.13
N VAL A 144 6.79 10.46 8.44
CA VAL A 144 7.82 11.18 7.70
C VAL A 144 8.88 11.73 8.68
N ASP A 145 8.48 12.29 9.81
CA ASP A 145 9.39 12.85 10.81
C ASP A 145 10.22 11.77 11.50
N THR A 146 9.60 10.63 11.84
CA THR A 146 10.32 9.48 12.39
C THR A 146 11.35 8.96 11.40
N MET A 147 10.97 8.77 10.14
CA MET A 147 11.87 8.26 9.10
C MET A 147 13.03 9.23 8.83
N LYS A 148 12.75 10.55 8.73
CA LYS A 148 13.78 11.59 8.61
C LYS A 148 14.76 11.57 9.78
N SER A 149 14.25 11.49 11.01
CA SER A 149 15.06 11.49 12.23
C SER A 149 15.97 10.27 12.32
N VAL A 150 15.45 9.08 12.00
CA VAL A 150 16.17 7.81 12.15
C VAL A 150 17.15 7.55 11.00
N LEU A 151 16.75 7.84 9.76
CA LEU A 151 17.51 7.47 8.57
C LEU A 151 18.37 8.61 8.03
N LYS A 152 18.05 9.87 8.41
CA LYS A 152 18.81 11.07 8.02
C LYS A 152 19.00 11.14 6.51
N GLU A 153 20.24 11.24 6.02
CA GLU A 153 20.59 11.31 4.60
C GLU A 153 20.16 10.08 3.78
N ARG A 154 19.86 8.96 4.45
CA ARG A 154 19.36 7.75 3.78
C ARG A 154 17.87 7.83 3.46
N TYR A 155 17.14 8.85 3.90
CA TYR A 155 15.71 8.98 3.62
C TYR A 155 15.40 10.23 2.78
N GLN A 156 14.79 10.00 1.62
CA GLN A 156 14.31 11.04 0.71
C GLN A 156 12.79 10.97 0.68
N TYR A 157 12.13 12.11 0.89
CA TYR A 157 10.68 12.22 0.81
C TYR A 157 10.30 13.28 -0.23
N THR A 158 9.34 12.97 -1.08
CA THR A 158 8.84 13.91 -2.09
C THR A 158 7.36 13.71 -2.32
N GLU A 159 6.67 14.81 -2.64
CA GLU A 159 5.25 14.80 -3.00
C GLU A 159 5.10 15.07 -4.49
N VAL A 160 4.21 14.33 -5.15
CA VAL A 160 3.94 14.46 -6.58
C VAL A 160 2.46 14.68 -6.84
N PRO A 161 2.08 15.48 -7.85
CA PRO A 161 0.69 15.61 -8.25
C PRO A 161 0.17 14.29 -8.83
N GLY A 162 -1.05 13.92 -8.45
CA GLY A 162 -1.72 12.70 -8.92
C GLY A 162 -2.42 11.94 -7.80
N SER A 163 -3.18 10.93 -8.22
CA SER A 163 -3.88 10.01 -7.31
C SER A 163 -2.95 8.91 -6.77
N HIS A 164 -3.49 8.00 -5.97
CA HIS A 164 -2.78 6.79 -5.54
C HIS A 164 -2.16 6.01 -6.71
N TYR A 165 -2.84 6.03 -7.86
CA TYR A 165 -2.42 5.38 -9.10
C TYR A 165 -1.51 6.25 -9.97
N VAL A 166 -0.91 7.33 -9.46
CA VAL A 166 -0.03 8.23 -10.23
C VAL A 166 1.07 7.47 -10.97
N HIS A 167 1.65 6.45 -10.36
CA HIS A 167 2.72 5.63 -10.95
C HIS A 167 2.25 4.74 -12.11
N LEU A 168 0.94 4.60 -12.30
CA LEU A 168 0.32 3.83 -13.38
C LEU A 168 -0.36 4.74 -14.42
N ASN A 169 -1.03 5.80 -13.96
CA ASN A 169 -1.77 6.74 -14.82
C ASN A 169 -0.90 7.89 -15.36
N GLN A 170 0.11 8.33 -14.61
CA GLN A 170 1.03 9.42 -14.95
C GLN A 170 2.48 9.04 -14.55
N PRO A 171 3.02 7.93 -15.08
CA PRO A 171 4.32 7.41 -14.68
C PRO A 171 5.46 8.43 -14.83
N GLU A 172 5.36 9.37 -15.77
CA GLU A 172 6.29 10.47 -15.98
C GLU A 172 6.52 11.34 -14.72
N ASN A 173 5.52 11.46 -13.84
CA ASN A 173 5.63 12.24 -12.61
C ASN A 173 6.56 11.59 -11.58
N VAL A 174 6.79 10.28 -11.67
CA VAL A 174 7.61 9.53 -10.70
C VAL A 174 8.87 8.93 -11.31
N ALA A 175 8.88 8.66 -12.63
CA ALA A 175 9.95 7.94 -13.31
C ALA A 175 11.31 8.65 -13.20
N GLY A 176 11.35 9.97 -13.35
CA GLY A 176 12.58 10.75 -13.22
C GLY A 176 13.17 10.70 -11.80
N ILE A 177 12.31 10.82 -10.79
CA ILE A 177 12.68 10.78 -9.37
C ILE A 177 13.24 9.39 -9.01
N ILE A 178 12.54 8.33 -9.42
CA ILE A 178 12.96 6.94 -9.23
C ILE A 178 14.32 6.70 -9.90
N SER A 179 14.48 7.12 -11.15
CA SER A 179 15.71 6.93 -11.92
C SER A 179 16.89 7.63 -11.26
N ALA A 180 16.71 8.89 -10.85
CA ALA A 180 17.74 9.65 -10.15
C ALA A 180 18.16 8.97 -8.82
N PHE A 181 17.19 8.49 -8.04
CA PHE A 181 17.47 7.77 -6.79
C PHE A 181 18.23 6.46 -7.02
N LEU A 182 17.84 5.68 -8.02
CA LEU A 182 18.52 4.42 -8.35
C LEU A 182 19.95 4.65 -8.87
N GLN A 183 20.17 5.70 -9.67
CA GLN A 183 21.47 6.04 -10.25
C GLN A 183 22.43 6.75 -9.28
N CYS A 184 21.91 7.37 -8.21
CA CYS A 184 22.74 8.02 -7.20
C CYS A 184 23.73 7.02 -6.57
N LYS A 185 25.03 7.29 -6.65
CA LYS A 185 26.05 6.44 -6.01
C LYS A 185 25.99 6.67 -4.51
N GLU A 186 25.73 5.62 -3.74
CA GLU A 186 25.74 5.68 -2.28
C GLU A 186 27.15 6.07 -1.79
N THR A 187 27.26 7.15 -1.02
CA THR A 187 28.32 7.26 -0.02
C THR A 187 28.01 6.24 1.06
N ARG A 188 28.63 5.05 0.97
CA ARG A 188 28.55 4.07 2.04
C ARG A 188 29.00 4.75 3.34
N PRO A 189 28.20 4.73 4.42
CA PRO A 189 28.78 4.94 5.73
C PRO A 189 29.80 3.83 5.92
N HIS A 190 31.08 4.18 6.05
CA HIS A 190 32.09 3.22 6.49
C HIS A 190 31.59 2.63 7.81
N HIS A 191 31.35 1.32 7.81
CA HIS A 191 31.14 0.60 9.06
C HIS A 191 32.40 0.79 9.92
N LEU A 192 32.23 1.44 11.08
CA LEU A 192 33.05 1.25 12.27
C LEU A 192 32.24 0.40 13.24
#